data_AF-A0A0Q5ISR4-F1
#
_entry.id   AF-A0A0Q5ISR4-F1
#
_cell.length_a   1.000
_cell.length_b   1.000
_cell.length_c   1.000
_cell.angle_alpha   90.00
_cell.angle_beta   90.00
_cell.angle_gamma   90.00
#
_symmetry.space_group_name_H-M   'P 1'
#
loop_
_entity.id
_entity.type
_entity.pdbx_description
1 polymer ?
#
loop_
_entity_poly.entity_id
_entity_poly.type
_entity_poly.pdbx_seq_one_letter_code
_entity_poly.pdbx_strand_id
1 'polypeptide(L)'
;MPILYPDLGDLLRLHPQFNAGTVAEALRAAGLRELWWASSDDADHPLRDALPAAGITLRGEGELAPDWRWADTERAQLEAFLSQYPQGRERLRAAGAAEAALSALLSLPLTPERVLSPEMLAGVRAYHEATRAALDEGPGTRWQARRLGELAARLGSLEGAVLVPLDDLPGLLEHLPTAALPDLGSLVPGETSRLRALADRAWQLREDDDLPALFAALTREAGDAVTPLAELRAAAGGLALAAGELSEARMQLEAAAHALRGDEPRSLPGLVLVRLGQVRDAQGDRDLALRTYRAVLALTYAPEVALETARSGLDTPFGLGE
;
A
#
# COMPACT_ATOMS: atom_id res chain seq x y z
N MET A 1 -26.20 -8.16 -4.45
CA MET A 1 -25.69 -8.17 -3.06
C MET A 1 -24.18 -8.01 -3.07
N PRO A 2 -23.60 -7.02 -2.37
CA PRO A 2 -22.16 -6.80 -2.38
C PRO A 2 -21.40 -7.77 -1.46
N ILE A 3 -20.24 -8.24 -1.92
CA ILE A 3 -19.28 -9.02 -1.14
C ILE A 3 -18.11 -8.10 -0.82
N LEU A 4 -17.89 -7.80 0.47
CA LEU A 4 -16.93 -6.81 0.93
C LEU A 4 -15.57 -7.46 1.20
N TYR A 5 -14.61 -7.22 0.31
CA TYR A 5 -13.22 -7.66 0.46
C TYR A 5 -12.44 -6.62 1.29
N PRO A 6 -11.64 -7.06 2.28
CA PRO A 6 -10.89 -6.15 3.12
C PRO A 6 -9.68 -5.57 2.38
N ASP A 7 -9.48 -4.28 2.55
CA ASP A 7 -8.29 -3.57 2.11
C ASP A 7 -7.48 -3.08 3.31
N LEU A 8 -6.18 -3.40 3.31
CA LEU A 8 -5.26 -2.98 4.37
C LEU A 8 -4.41 -1.77 3.97
N GLY A 9 -4.60 -1.20 2.78
CA GLY A 9 -3.75 -0.11 2.31
C GLY A 9 -2.30 -0.57 2.17
N ASP A 10 -1.39 0.30 2.59
CA ASP A 10 0.04 0.04 2.55
C ASP A 10 0.50 -1.11 3.46
N LEU A 11 -0.31 -1.51 4.45
CA LEU A 11 0.01 -2.66 5.30
C LEU A 11 0.10 -3.95 4.48
N LEU A 12 -0.51 -4.02 3.29
CA LEU A 12 -0.35 -5.16 2.37
C LEU A 12 1.13 -5.44 2.04
N ARG A 13 2.00 -4.43 2.06
CA ARG A 13 3.46 -4.61 1.84
C ARG A 13 4.19 -5.18 3.05
N LEU A 14 3.57 -5.18 4.23
CA LEU A 14 4.18 -5.59 5.49
C LEU A 14 3.82 -7.03 5.88
N HIS A 15 2.82 -7.64 5.25
CA HIS A 15 2.29 -8.94 5.63
C HIS A 15 2.53 -10.01 4.55
N PRO A 16 3.58 -10.85 4.69
CA PRO A 16 3.92 -11.86 3.69
C PRO A 16 2.81 -12.85 3.34
N GLN A 17 1.88 -13.10 4.28
CA GLN A 17 0.79 -14.06 4.13
C GLN A 17 -0.57 -13.42 3.78
N PHE A 18 -0.65 -12.08 3.76
CA PHE A 18 -1.83 -11.36 3.30
C PHE A 18 -1.39 -10.05 2.64
N ASN A 19 -0.92 -10.17 1.40
CA ASN A 19 -0.41 -9.07 0.58
C ASN A 19 -1.24 -8.90 -0.69
N ALA A 20 -0.82 -7.99 -1.56
CA ALA A 20 -1.52 -7.72 -2.82
C ALA A 20 -1.66 -8.95 -3.73
N GLY A 21 -0.67 -9.86 -3.70
CA GLY A 21 -0.73 -11.14 -4.41
C GLY A 21 -1.76 -12.09 -3.82
N THR A 22 -1.87 -12.15 -2.48
CA THR A 22 -2.91 -12.93 -1.79
C THR A 22 -4.32 -12.45 -2.16
N VAL A 23 -4.53 -11.12 -2.24
CA VAL A 23 -5.82 -10.54 -2.65
C VAL A 23 -6.15 -10.91 -4.09
N ALA A 24 -5.18 -10.83 -5.01
CA ALA A 24 -5.35 -11.25 -6.40
C ALA A 24 -5.70 -12.75 -6.51
N GLU A 25 -5.03 -13.61 -5.74
CA GLU A 25 -5.33 -15.04 -5.66
C GLU A 25 -6.74 -15.31 -5.12
N ALA A 26 -7.17 -14.59 -4.09
CA ALA A 26 -8.52 -14.70 -3.51
C ALA A 26 -9.61 -14.36 -4.53
N LEU A 27 -9.44 -13.26 -5.26
CA LEU A 27 -10.39 -12.82 -6.29
C LEU A 27 -10.43 -13.80 -7.46
N ARG A 28 -9.28 -14.33 -7.87
CA ARG A 28 -9.18 -15.35 -8.92
C ARG A 28 -9.84 -16.67 -8.50
N ALA A 29 -9.63 -17.11 -7.26
CA ALA A 29 -10.26 -18.32 -6.72
C ALA A 29 -11.80 -18.21 -6.69
N ALA A 30 -12.31 -17.00 -6.44
CA ALA A 30 -13.73 -16.68 -6.53
C ALA A 30 -14.26 -16.50 -7.98
N GLY A 31 -13.39 -16.63 -9.00
CA GLY A 31 -13.77 -16.48 -10.42
C GLY A 31 -14.06 -15.04 -10.83
N LEU A 32 -13.62 -14.06 -10.04
CA LEU A 32 -13.89 -12.64 -10.28
C LEU A 32 -12.91 -12.06 -11.30
N ARG A 33 -13.42 -11.18 -12.16
CA ARG A 33 -12.64 -10.40 -13.14
C ARG A 33 -12.82 -8.89 -12.99
N GLU A 34 -13.74 -8.49 -12.13
CA GLU A 34 -14.05 -7.09 -11.88
C GLU A 34 -14.27 -6.90 -10.38
N LEU A 35 -13.91 -5.72 -9.89
CA LEU A 35 -13.99 -5.35 -8.48
C LEU A 35 -14.37 -3.87 -8.39
N TRP A 36 -15.38 -3.55 -7.57
CA TRP A 36 -15.69 -2.16 -7.25
C TRP A 36 -14.67 -1.61 -6.26
N TRP A 37 -14.09 -0.45 -6.59
CA TRP A 37 -13.09 0.23 -5.79
C TRP A 37 -13.75 1.23 -4.85
N ALA A 38 -13.93 0.86 -3.59
CA ALA A 38 -14.41 1.75 -2.53
C ALA A 38 -13.32 2.00 -1.47
N SER A 39 -12.06 2.00 -1.90
CA SER A 39 -10.88 2.25 -1.07
C SER A 39 -10.21 3.59 -1.39
N SER A 40 -9.04 3.84 -0.79
CA SER A 40 -8.25 5.06 -0.91
C SER A 40 -8.06 5.52 -2.37
N ASP A 41 -8.04 6.84 -2.57
CA ASP A 41 -7.66 7.46 -3.83
C ASP A 41 -6.14 7.56 -4.01
N ASP A 42 -5.37 7.08 -3.03
CA ASP A 42 -3.91 6.99 -3.09
C ASP A 42 -3.47 6.28 -4.37
N ALA A 43 -2.74 7.01 -5.21
CA ALA A 43 -2.23 6.51 -6.48
C ALA A 43 -1.21 5.39 -6.29
N ASP A 44 -0.50 5.38 -5.17
CA ASP A 44 0.57 4.44 -4.86
C ASP A 44 0.05 3.20 -4.10
N HIS A 45 -1.27 3.08 -3.95
CA HIS A 45 -1.90 1.93 -3.31
C HIS A 45 -1.51 0.60 -3.99
N PRO A 46 -1.04 -0.42 -3.26
CA PRO A 46 -0.44 -1.62 -3.85
C PRO A 46 -1.41 -2.43 -4.72
N LEU A 47 -2.71 -2.42 -4.38
CA LEU A 47 -3.74 -3.08 -5.19
C LEU A 47 -4.06 -2.40 -6.53
N ARG A 48 -3.71 -1.11 -6.73
CA ARG A 48 -3.94 -0.42 -8.00
C ARG A 48 -3.08 -0.96 -9.13
N ASP A 49 -1.90 -1.46 -8.79
CA ASP A 49 -1.01 -2.10 -9.75
C ASP A 49 -1.26 -3.62 -9.80
N ALA A 50 -1.36 -4.27 -8.63
CA ALA A 50 -1.46 -5.73 -8.55
C ALA A 50 -2.73 -6.30 -9.18
N LEU A 51 -3.89 -5.64 -9.03
CA LEU A 51 -5.16 -6.17 -9.50
C LEU A 51 -5.30 -6.11 -11.03
N PRO A 52 -5.03 -4.96 -11.71
CA PRO A 52 -4.99 -4.94 -13.17
C PRO A 52 -3.97 -5.91 -13.75
N ALA A 53 -2.79 -6.00 -13.14
CA ALA A 53 -1.76 -6.96 -13.54
C ALA A 53 -2.23 -8.42 -13.41
N ALA A 54 -3.06 -8.73 -12.41
CA ALA A 54 -3.71 -10.03 -12.25
C ALA A 54 -4.88 -10.28 -13.21
N GLY A 55 -5.24 -9.30 -14.06
CA GLY A 55 -6.37 -9.37 -15.00
C GLY A 55 -7.71 -8.95 -14.39
N ILE A 56 -7.71 -8.19 -13.29
CA ILE A 56 -8.92 -7.73 -12.58
C ILE A 56 -9.17 -6.25 -12.92
N THR A 57 -10.34 -5.96 -13.45
CA THR A 57 -10.76 -4.59 -13.79
C THR A 57 -11.29 -3.88 -12.54
N LEU A 58 -10.75 -2.71 -12.24
CA LEU A 58 -11.25 -1.84 -11.17
C LEU A 58 -12.40 -0.98 -11.71
N ARG A 59 -13.50 -0.92 -10.96
CA ARG A 59 -14.71 -0.15 -11.28
C ARG A 59 -14.96 0.94 -10.25
N GLY A 60 -15.45 2.10 -10.67
CA GLY A 60 -15.86 3.17 -9.75
C GLY A 60 -14.71 3.85 -8.99
N GLU A 61 -13.49 3.79 -9.54
CA GLU A 61 -12.33 4.49 -8.98
C GLU A 61 -12.60 6.00 -8.90
N GLY A 62 -12.48 6.57 -7.70
CA GLY A 62 -12.81 7.99 -7.44
C GLY A 62 -14.30 8.33 -7.43
N GLU A 63 -15.18 7.35 -7.71
CA GLU A 63 -16.65 7.54 -7.71
C GLU A 63 -17.29 7.03 -6.42
N LEU A 64 -16.79 5.93 -5.86
CA LEU A 64 -17.42 5.29 -4.69
C LEU A 64 -16.91 5.83 -3.36
N ALA A 65 -15.60 6.01 -3.22
CA ALA A 65 -15.02 6.61 -2.02
C ALA A 65 -15.09 8.14 -2.11
N PRO A 66 -15.77 8.84 -1.18
CA PRO A 66 -15.77 10.31 -1.16
C PRO A 66 -14.37 10.86 -0.83
N ASP A 67 -14.06 12.07 -1.31
CA ASP A 67 -12.85 12.78 -0.89
C ASP A 67 -12.99 13.28 0.56
N TRP A 68 -12.19 12.71 1.45
CA TRP A 68 -12.15 13.04 2.88
C TRP A 68 -10.90 13.80 3.30
N ARG A 69 -10.08 14.31 2.36
CA ARG A 69 -8.84 15.06 2.69
C ARG A 69 -9.11 16.28 3.58
N TRP A 70 -10.30 16.88 3.46
CA TRP A 70 -10.74 17.95 4.35
C TRP A 70 -10.90 17.47 5.81
N ALA A 71 -11.34 16.22 6.04
CA ALA A 71 -11.51 15.65 7.37
C ALA A 71 -10.15 15.39 8.05
N ASP A 72 -9.11 15.04 7.29
CA ASP A 72 -7.74 14.93 7.81
C ASP A 72 -7.20 16.29 8.27
N THR A 73 -7.51 17.35 7.53
CA THR A 73 -7.14 18.72 7.92
C THR A 73 -7.85 19.13 9.22
N GLU A 74 -9.15 18.87 9.33
CA GLU A 74 -9.91 19.17 10.56
C GLU A 74 -9.42 18.33 11.75
N ARG A 75 -9.08 17.06 11.53
CA ARG A 75 -8.47 16.19 12.56
C ARG A 75 -7.18 16.80 13.10
N ALA A 76 -6.26 17.19 12.21
CA ALA A 76 -4.99 17.79 12.61
C ALA A 76 -5.20 19.09 13.40
N GLN A 77 -6.19 19.90 13.02
CA GLN A 77 -6.57 21.11 13.77
C GLN A 77 -7.12 20.78 15.16
N LEU A 78 -7.96 19.75 15.28
CA LEU A 78 -8.46 19.29 16.59
C LEU A 78 -7.32 18.81 17.48
N GLU A 79 -6.40 18.00 16.96
CA GLU A 79 -5.26 17.51 17.73
C GLU A 79 -4.37 18.66 18.21
N ALA A 80 -4.06 19.60 17.31
CA ALA A 80 -3.32 20.82 17.66
C ALA A 80 -4.05 21.63 18.74
N PHE A 81 -5.38 21.76 18.66
CA PHE A 81 -6.19 22.44 19.67
C PHE A 81 -6.18 21.70 21.02
N LEU A 82 -6.47 20.39 21.03
CA LEU A 82 -6.54 19.59 22.25
C LEU A 82 -5.17 19.51 22.97
N SER A 83 -4.07 19.53 22.23
CA SER A 83 -2.72 19.49 22.80
C SER A 83 -2.41 20.68 23.72
N GLN A 84 -3.11 21.81 23.55
CA GLN A 84 -2.91 23.04 24.31
C GLN A 84 -3.48 22.97 25.74
N TYR A 85 -4.38 22.02 26.02
CA TYR A 85 -5.11 21.95 27.29
C TYR A 85 -4.83 20.63 28.03
N PRO A 86 -4.74 20.62 29.38
CA PRO A 86 -4.56 19.38 30.15
C PRO A 86 -5.63 18.31 29.86
N GLN A 87 -6.92 18.68 29.87
CA GLN A 87 -8.00 17.75 29.57
C GLN A 87 -7.95 17.26 28.12
N GLY A 88 -7.56 18.13 27.17
CA GLY A 88 -7.40 17.74 25.77
C GLY A 88 -6.28 16.72 25.57
N ARG A 89 -5.15 16.87 26.25
CA ARG A 89 -4.05 15.87 26.26
C ARG A 89 -4.47 14.53 26.85
N GLU A 90 -5.37 14.51 27.83
CA GLU A 90 -5.93 13.26 28.37
C GLU A 90 -6.82 12.55 27.33
N ARG A 91 -7.68 13.30 26.62
CA ARG A 91 -8.50 12.78 25.52
C ARG A 91 -7.64 12.22 24.39
N LEU A 92 -6.59 12.94 23.98
CA LEU A 92 -5.63 12.48 22.97
C LEU A 92 -4.90 11.20 23.43
N ARG A 93 -4.51 11.11 24.71
CA ARG A 93 -3.89 9.89 25.25
C ARG A 93 -4.83 8.69 25.23
N ALA A 94 -6.12 8.91 25.52
CA ALA A 94 -7.13 7.85 25.45
C ALA A 94 -7.34 7.36 24.01
N ALA A 95 -7.44 8.28 23.05
CA ALA A 95 -7.51 7.93 21.63
C ALA A 95 -6.23 7.20 21.15
N GLY A 96 -5.05 7.70 21.52
CA GLY A 96 -3.78 7.06 21.20
C GLY A 96 -3.62 5.66 21.81
N ALA A 97 -4.22 5.38 22.97
CA ALA A 97 -4.24 4.04 23.53
C ALA A 97 -5.10 3.07 22.70
N ALA A 98 -6.22 3.55 22.14
CA ALA A 98 -7.06 2.77 21.23
C ALA A 98 -6.32 2.49 19.91
N GLU A 99 -5.66 3.49 19.35
CA GLU A 99 -4.83 3.36 18.15
C GLU A 99 -3.67 2.36 18.36
N ALA A 100 -2.97 2.45 19.50
CA ALA A 100 -1.91 1.51 19.85
C ALA A 100 -2.43 0.06 19.98
N ALA A 101 -3.63 -0.13 20.52
CA ALA A 101 -4.25 -1.46 20.62
C ALA A 101 -4.57 -2.06 19.24
N LEU A 102 -5.15 -1.27 18.33
CA LEU A 102 -5.39 -1.72 16.95
C LEU A 102 -4.07 -1.95 16.19
N SER A 103 -3.09 -1.06 16.35
CA SER A 103 -1.76 -1.21 15.76
C SER A 103 -1.08 -2.50 16.22
N ALA A 104 -1.22 -2.87 17.49
CA ALA A 104 -0.69 -4.13 18.02
C ALA A 104 -1.34 -5.36 17.34
N LEU A 105 -2.66 -5.33 17.09
CA LEU A 105 -3.35 -6.40 16.36
C LEU A 105 -2.88 -6.49 14.90
N LEU A 106 -2.77 -5.34 14.22
CA LEU A 106 -2.32 -5.26 12.84
C LEU A 106 -0.83 -5.61 12.68
N SER A 107 -0.01 -5.47 13.72
CA SER A 107 1.41 -5.81 13.68
C SER A 107 1.67 -7.32 13.73
N LEU A 108 0.68 -8.12 14.13
CA LEU A 108 0.80 -9.57 14.13
C LEU A 108 0.77 -10.10 12.68
N PRO A 109 1.36 -11.27 12.39
CA PRO A 109 1.26 -11.87 11.06
C PRO A 109 -0.21 -12.03 10.65
N LEU A 110 -0.60 -11.32 9.59
CA LEU A 110 -1.94 -11.39 9.01
C LEU A 110 -1.97 -12.49 7.94
N THR A 111 -2.99 -13.34 8.06
CA THR A 111 -3.34 -14.41 7.12
C THR A 111 -4.75 -14.17 6.59
N PRO A 112 -5.17 -14.87 5.51
CA PRO A 112 -6.53 -14.75 4.98
C PRO A 112 -7.61 -15.06 6.03
N GLU A 113 -7.37 -16.02 6.92
CA GLU A 113 -8.26 -16.35 8.04
C GLU A 113 -8.28 -15.22 9.09
N ARG A 114 -7.12 -14.67 9.43
CA ARG A 114 -7.00 -13.69 10.52
C ARG A 114 -7.60 -12.34 10.18
N VAL A 115 -7.44 -11.87 8.94
CA VAL A 115 -7.85 -10.52 8.53
C VAL A 115 -9.36 -10.30 8.65
N LEU A 116 -10.16 -11.36 8.51
CA LEU A 116 -11.62 -11.34 8.71
C LEU A 116 -12.06 -12.07 9.98
N SER A 117 -11.13 -12.39 10.87
CA SER A 117 -11.46 -13.09 12.12
C SER A 117 -12.36 -12.23 13.02
N PRO A 118 -13.22 -12.86 13.86
CA PRO A 118 -14.02 -12.13 14.83
C PRO A 118 -13.20 -11.23 15.76
N GLU A 119 -11.98 -11.67 16.12
CA GLU A 119 -11.05 -10.87 16.93
C GLU A 119 -10.62 -9.59 16.22
N MET A 120 -10.24 -9.68 14.93
CA MET A 120 -9.85 -8.50 14.14
C MET A 120 -11.01 -7.51 14.00
N LEU A 121 -12.20 -7.99 13.61
CA LEU A 121 -13.37 -7.12 13.42
C LEU A 121 -13.83 -6.48 14.73
N ALA A 122 -13.75 -7.20 15.86
CA ALA A 122 -14.01 -6.64 17.18
C ALA A 122 -12.97 -5.60 17.59
N GLY A 123 -11.69 -5.82 17.26
CA GLY A 123 -10.59 -4.88 17.50
C GLY A 123 -10.80 -3.55 16.76
N VAL A 124 -11.13 -3.60 15.47
CA VAL A 124 -11.44 -2.41 14.65
C VAL A 124 -12.65 -1.66 15.23
N ARG A 125 -13.71 -2.39 15.59
CA ARG A 125 -14.90 -1.80 16.22
C ARG A 125 -14.56 -1.09 17.55
N ALA A 126 -13.81 -1.77 18.42
CA ALA A 126 -13.41 -1.22 19.72
C ALA A 126 -12.54 0.04 19.57
N TYR A 127 -11.66 0.07 18.58
CA TYR A 127 -10.87 1.25 18.25
C TYR A 127 -11.75 2.47 17.92
N HIS A 128 -12.75 2.30 17.04
CA HIS A 128 -13.65 3.38 16.66
C HIS A 128 -14.54 3.84 17.82
N GLU A 129 -15.08 2.90 18.59
CA GLU A 129 -15.90 3.21 19.76
C GLU A 129 -15.10 3.99 20.82
N ALA A 130 -13.87 3.57 21.11
CA ALA A 130 -13.00 4.25 22.05
C ALA A 130 -12.56 5.63 21.55
N THR A 131 -12.23 5.74 20.26
CA THR A 131 -11.86 7.02 19.64
C THR A 131 -13.02 8.01 19.66
N ARG A 132 -14.24 7.55 19.33
CA ARG A 132 -15.46 8.36 19.40
C ARG A 132 -15.79 8.77 20.83
N ALA A 133 -15.65 7.88 21.81
CA ALA A 133 -15.84 8.23 23.21
C ALA A 133 -14.80 9.25 23.71
N ALA A 134 -13.56 9.17 23.20
CA ALA A 134 -12.49 10.07 23.58
C ALA A 134 -12.60 11.43 22.89
N LEU A 135 -13.01 11.51 21.62
CA LEU A 135 -12.88 12.72 20.79
C LEU A 135 -14.19 13.29 20.24
N ASP A 136 -15.33 12.63 20.52
CA ASP A 136 -16.67 12.91 19.98
C ASP A 136 -16.77 12.74 18.45
N GLU A 137 -18.00 12.66 17.93
CA GLU A 137 -18.22 12.61 16.48
C GLU A 137 -17.86 13.97 15.84
N GLY A 138 -17.05 13.94 14.78
CA GLY A 138 -16.63 15.13 14.06
C GLY A 138 -15.17 15.02 13.59
N PRO A 139 -14.38 16.11 13.68
CA PRO A 139 -12.95 16.08 13.38
C PRO A 139 -12.22 14.96 14.13
N GLY A 140 -12.67 14.66 15.36
CA GLY A 140 -12.14 13.64 16.28
C GLY A 140 -12.47 12.19 15.95
N THR A 141 -13.33 11.93 14.98
CA THR A 141 -13.59 10.60 14.43
C THR A 141 -13.47 10.56 12.90
N ARG A 142 -12.89 11.60 12.28
CA ARG A 142 -12.90 11.79 10.81
C ARG A 142 -14.31 11.72 10.22
N TRP A 143 -15.33 12.11 10.99
CA TRP A 143 -16.74 12.02 10.58
C TRP A 143 -17.17 10.61 10.16
N GLN A 144 -16.69 9.59 10.88
CA GLN A 144 -16.88 8.19 10.53
C GLN A 144 -18.34 7.83 10.26
N ALA A 145 -19.29 8.28 11.09
CA ALA A 145 -20.70 7.92 10.91
C ALA A 145 -21.24 8.47 9.59
N ARG A 146 -20.85 9.70 9.23
CA ARG A 146 -21.19 10.31 7.93
C ARG A 146 -20.54 9.54 6.78
N ARG A 147 -19.25 9.20 6.90
CA ARG A 147 -18.50 8.43 5.89
C ARG A 147 -19.16 7.08 5.62
N LEU A 148 -19.48 6.32 6.66
CA LEU A 148 -20.14 5.01 6.55
C LEU A 148 -21.54 5.14 5.96
N GLY A 149 -22.31 6.16 6.34
CA GLY A 149 -23.65 6.39 5.79
C GLY A 149 -23.62 6.73 4.29
N GLU A 150 -22.73 7.64 3.87
CA GLU A 150 -22.57 8.00 2.45
C GLU A 150 -22.06 6.81 1.63
N LEU A 151 -21.09 6.06 2.14
CA LEU A 151 -20.54 4.89 1.45
C LEU A 151 -21.59 3.78 1.35
N ALA A 152 -22.30 3.45 2.44
CA ALA A 152 -23.36 2.45 2.42
C ALA A 152 -24.49 2.81 1.43
N ALA A 153 -24.85 4.09 1.33
CA ALA A 153 -25.84 4.53 0.34
C ALA A 153 -25.40 4.26 -1.11
N ARG A 154 -24.10 4.41 -1.42
CA ARG A 154 -23.54 4.11 -2.75
C ARG A 154 -23.42 2.61 -3.00
N LEU A 155 -23.02 1.85 -1.98
CA LEU A 155 -22.80 0.41 -2.08
C LEU A 155 -24.10 -0.42 -2.07
N GLY A 156 -25.18 0.09 -1.47
CA GLY A 156 -26.43 -0.65 -1.27
C GLY A 156 -27.12 -1.10 -2.56
N SER A 157 -26.87 -0.42 -3.68
CA SER A 157 -27.37 -0.80 -5.01
C SER A 157 -26.40 -1.65 -5.82
N LEU A 158 -25.18 -1.89 -5.33
CA LEU A 158 -24.16 -2.63 -6.07
C LEU A 158 -24.29 -4.15 -5.88
N GLU A 159 -23.83 -4.87 -6.88
CA GLU A 159 -23.69 -6.32 -6.85
C GLU A 159 -22.25 -6.72 -7.15
N GLY A 160 -21.85 -7.88 -6.63
CA GLY A 160 -20.50 -8.42 -6.84
C GLY A 160 -19.52 -7.99 -5.76
N ALA A 161 -18.23 -8.11 -6.06
CA ALA A 161 -17.17 -7.83 -5.12
C ALA A 161 -16.88 -6.33 -5.02
N VAL A 162 -16.67 -5.86 -3.79
CA VAL A 162 -16.30 -4.48 -3.47
C VAL A 162 -15.10 -4.51 -2.55
N LEU A 163 -14.03 -3.80 -2.91
CA LEU A 163 -12.87 -3.58 -2.06
C LEU A 163 -13.16 -2.40 -1.12
N VAL A 164 -13.08 -2.62 0.18
CA VAL A 164 -13.33 -1.60 1.20
C VAL A 164 -12.24 -1.60 2.26
N PRO A 165 -11.85 -0.44 2.82
CA PRO A 165 -10.90 -0.37 3.93
C PRO A 165 -11.36 -1.27 5.08
N LEU A 166 -10.43 -2.07 5.64
CA LEU A 166 -10.68 -2.90 6.81
C LEU A 166 -11.28 -2.07 7.96
N ASP A 167 -10.83 -0.82 8.08
CA ASP A 167 -11.26 0.14 9.09
C ASP A 167 -12.77 0.45 9.03
N ASP A 168 -13.38 0.40 7.84
CA ASP A 168 -14.81 0.66 7.64
C ASP A 168 -15.67 -0.60 7.71
N LEU A 169 -15.04 -1.77 7.58
CA LEU A 169 -15.74 -3.03 7.35
C LEU A 169 -16.76 -3.36 8.45
N PRO A 170 -16.46 -3.26 9.77
CA PRO A 170 -17.44 -3.54 10.81
C PRO A 170 -18.64 -2.59 10.78
N GLY A 171 -18.40 -1.31 10.46
CA GLY A 171 -19.45 -0.29 10.38
C GLY A 171 -20.32 -0.44 9.13
N LEU A 172 -19.72 -0.80 7.99
CA LEU A 172 -20.45 -1.06 6.74
C LEU A 172 -21.36 -2.28 6.87
N LEU A 173 -20.93 -3.35 7.56
CA LEU A 173 -21.77 -4.53 7.80
C LEU A 173 -23.05 -4.22 8.60
N GLU A 174 -23.03 -3.19 9.45
CA GLU A 174 -24.23 -2.72 10.15
C GLU A 174 -25.18 -1.95 9.24
N HIS A 175 -24.65 -1.13 8.34
CA HIS A 175 -25.43 -0.31 7.42
C HIS A 175 -25.93 -1.10 6.21
N LEU A 176 -25.25 -2.20 5.87
CA LEU A 176 -25.55 -3.08 4.74
C LEU A 176 -25.83 -4.50 5.28
N PRO A 177 -27.01 -4.76 5.87
CA PRO A 177 -27.31 -6.05 6.48
C PRO A 177 -27.38 -7.21 5.48
N THR A 178 -27.48 -6.90 4.18
CA THR A 178 -27.39 -7.89 3.12
C THR A 178 -25.96 -8.10 2.64
N ALA A 179 -24.98 -7.25 2.96
CA ALA A 179 -23.60 -7.47 2.53
C ALA A 179 -23.02 -8.75 3.15
N ALA A 180 -22.16 -9.43 2.40
CA ALA A 180 -21.43 -10.60 2.89
C ALA A 180 -19.93 -10.34 2.91
N LEU A 181 -19.23 -11.09 3.75
CA LEU A 181 -17.78 -11.22 3.70
C LEU A 181 -17.39 -12.40 2.82
N PRO A 182 -16.25 -12.34 2.11
CA PRO A 182 -15.73 -13.47 1.37
C PRO A 182 -15.26 -14.57 2.33
N ASP A 183 -15.38 -15.84 1.91
CA ASP A 183 -14.71 -16.95 2.59
C ASP A 183 -13.22 -16.94 2.22
N LEU A 184 -12.39 -16.42 3.12
CA LEU A 184 -10.93 -16.41 3.00
C LEU A 184 -10.27 -17.52 3.83
N GLY A 185 -11.00 -18.21 4.71
CA GLY A 185 -10.41 -19.18 5.65
C GLY A 185 -9.87 -20.43 4.96
N SER A 186 -10.37 -20.74 3.76
CA SER A 186 -9.89 -21.84 2.92
C SER A 186 -8.76 -21.44 1.96
N LEU A 187 -8.42 -20.16 1.89
CA LEU A 187 -7.37 -19.66 1.00
C LEU A 187 -5.98 -19.96 1.58
N VAL A 188 -5.19 -20.71 0.83
CA VAL A 188 -3.76 -20.90 1.10
C VAL A 188 -2.99 -20.00 0.13
N PRO A 189 -2.22 -19.01 0.63
CA PRO A 189 -1.41 -18.14 -0.22
C PRO A 189 -0.46 -18.95 -1.11
N GLY A 190 -0.47 -18.63 -2.40
CA GLY A 190 0.26 -19.35 -3.44
C GLY A 190 1.56 -18.66 -3.86
N GLU A 191 1.97 -18.99 -5.08
CA GLU A 191 3.23 -18.52 -5.65
C GLU A 191 3.23 -17.01 -5.94
N THR A 192 2.09 -16.46 -6.38
CA THR A 192 1.95 -15.02 -6.62
C THR A 192 2.08 -14.25 -5.30
N SER A 193 1.46 -14.75 -4.23
CA SER A 193 1.63 -14.19 -2.88
C SER A 193 3.08 -14.28 -2.38
N ARG A 194 3.76 -15.41 -2.61
CA ARG A 194 5.16 -15.61 -2.20
C ARG A 194 6.11 -14.63 -2.91
N LEU A 195 5.98 -14.51 -4.24
CA LEU A 195 6.81 -13.60 -5.04
C LEU A 195 6.58 -12.14 -4.65
N ARG A 196 5.33 -11.74 -4.46
CA ARG A 196 4.97 -10.40 -4.00
C ARG A 196 5.60 -10.09 -2.64
N ALA A 197 5.52 -11.02 -1.70
CA ALA A 197 6.15 -10.87 -0.38
C ALA A 197 7.67 -10.69 -0.45
N LEU A 198 8.35 -11.43 -1.34
CA LEU A 198 9.78 -11.30 -1.55
C LEU A 198 10.15 -9.91 -2.10
N ALA A 199 9.43 -9.44 -3.11
CA ALA A 199 9.66 -8.12 -3.68
C ALA A 199 9.34 -6.99 -2.68
N ASP A 200 8.23 -7.08 -1.95
CA ASP A 200 7.86 -6.10 -0.92
C ASP A 200 8.91 -6.05 0.20
N ARG A 201 9.44 -7.21 0.61
CA ARG A 201 10.53 -7.24 1.59
C ARG A 201 11.78 -6.53 1.08
N ALA A 202 12.17 -6.79 -0.17
CA ALA A 202 13.35 -6.19 -0.76
C ALA A 202 13.23 -4.66 -0.93
N TRP A 203 12.04 -4.16 -1.23
CA TRP A 203 11.79 -2.72 -1.32
C TRP A 203 11.86 -1.99 0.03
N GLN A 204 11.65 -2.69 1.16
CA GLN A 204 11.72 -2.08 2.49
C GLN A 204 13.14 -1.72 2.92
N LEU A 205 14.17 -2.41 2.41
CA LEU A 205 15.60 -2.18 2.73
C LEU A 205 15.86 -1.92 4.23
N ARG A 206 15.56 -2.89 5.10
CA ARG A 206 15.73 -2.72 6.55
C ARG A 206 17.19 -2.97 6.95
N GLU A 207 17.64 -2.26 7.99
CA GLU A 207 19.02 -2.34 8.47
C GLU A 207 19.46 -3.75 8.86
N ASP A 208 18.54 -4.55 9.43
CA ASP A 208 18.81 -5.93 9.86
C ASP A 208 18.70 -6.98 8.73
N ASP A 209 18.53 -6.56 7.47
CA ASP A 209 18.39 -7.48 6.34
C ASP A 209 19.72 -8.15 5.96
N ASP A 210 19.66 -9.46 5.69
CA ASP A 210 20.71 -10.16 4.94
C ASP A 210 20.57 -9.82 3.45
N LEU A 211 21.15 -8.68 3.06
CA LEU A 211 21.09 -8.16 1.68
C LEU A 211 21.60 -9.19 0.65
N PRO A 212 22.73 -9.91 0.87
CA PRO A 212 23.16 -10.97 -0.03
C PRO A 212 22.13 -12.10 -0.20
N ALA A 213 21.50 -12.56 0.88
CA ALA A 213 20.50 -13.62 0.80
C ALA A 213 19.23 -13.16 0.06
N LEU A 214 18.76 -11.93 0.31
CA LEU A 214 17.61 -11.36 -0.43
C LEU A 214 17.92 -11.16 -1.91
N PHE A 215 19.11 -10.66 -2.23
CA PHE A 215 19.56 -10.50 -3.61
C PHE A 215 19.62 -11.86 -4.33
N ALA A 216 20.18 -12.88 -3.68
CA ALA A 216 20.24 -14.25 -4.21
C ALA A 216 18.85 -14.90 -4.34
N ALA A 217 17.89 -14.53 -3.49
CA ALA A 217 16.52 -14.96 -3.63
C ALA A 217 15.87 -14.34 -4.88
N LEU A 218 15.89 -13.01 -5.01
CA LEU A 218 15.30 -12.29 -6.15
C LEU A 218 15.84 -12.73 -7.50
N THR A 219 17.16 -12.88 -7.62
CA THR A 219 17.81 -13.19 -8.90
C THR A 219 17.55 -14.60 -9.41
N ARG A 220 16.99 -15.49 -8.59
CA ARG A 220 16.55 -16.84 -9.00
C ARG A 220 15.12 -16.87 -9.53
N GLU A 221 14.34 -15.83 -9.29
CA GLU A 221 12.93 -15.79 -9.64
C GLU A 221 12.72 -15.29 -11.08
N ALA A 222 11.72 -15.84 -11.75
CA ALA A 222 11.33 -15.40 -13.11
C ALA A 222 10.29 -14.27 -13.10
N GLY A 223 9.68 -14.00 -11.93
CA GLY A 223 8.53 -13.11 -11.80
C GLY A 223 7.22 -13.72 -12.31
N ASP A 224 6.13 -12.97 -12.14
CA ASP A 224 4.81 -13.28 -12.67
C ASP A 224 4.12 -12.00 -13.16
N ALA A 225 2.82 -12.08 -13.47
CA ALA A 225 2.09 -10.90 -13.94
C ALA A 225 2.02 -9.79 -12.88
N VAL A 226 1.84 -10.15 -11.61
CA VAL A 226 1.68 -9.20 -10.49
C VAL A 226 3.03 -8.63 -10.04
N THR A 227 4.08 -9.43 -10.12
CA THR A 227 5.46 -9.10 -9.73
C THR A 227 6.39 -9.45 -10.89
N PRO A 228 6.46 -8.59 -11.93
CA PRO A 228 7.21 -8.90 -13.14
C PRO A 228 8.72 -8.96 -12.89
N LEU A 229 9.45 -9.65 -13.77
CA LEU A 229 10.91 -9.76 -13.69
C LEU A 229 11.61 -8.40 -13.63
N ALA A 230 11.07 -7.39 -14.32
CA ALA A 230 11.60 -6.04 -14.28
C ALA A 230 11.58 -5.45 -12.86
N GLU A 231 10.52 -5.72 -12.09
CA GLU A 231 10.43 -5.29 -10.70
C GLU A 231 11.42 -6.02 -9.81
N LEU A 232 11.54 -7.35 -9.96
CA LEU A 232 12.51 -8.14 -9.19
C LEU A 232 13.94 -7.66 -9.42
N ARG A 233 14.29 -7.32 -10.67
CA ARG A 233 15.57 -6.70 -11.02
C ARG A 233 15.73 -5.32 -10.42
N ALA A 234 14.68 -4.50 -10.42
CA ALA A 234 14.71 -3.17 -9.82
C ALA A 234 14.98 -3.25 -8.31
N ALA A 235 14.29 -4.16 -7.61
CA ALA A 235 14.50 -4.43 -6.19
C ALA A 235 15.93 -4.95 -5.92
N ALA A 236 16.41 -5.90 -6.74
CA ALA A 236 17.78 -6.42 -6.64
C ALA A 236 18.84 -5.33 -6.85
N GLY A 237 18.62 -4.42 -7.81
CA GLY A 237 19.48 -3.26 -8.02
C GLY A 237 19.45 -2.27 -6.85
N GLY A 238 18.29 -2.12 -6.20
CA GLY A 238 18.15 -1.36 -4.95
C GLY A 238 18.98 -1.94 -3.80
N LEU A 239 18.94 -3.27 -3.62
CA LEU A 239 19.76 -4.00 -2.64
C LEU A 239 21.27 -3.86 -2.93
N ALA A 240 21.66 -4.04 -4.19
CA ALA A 240 23.06 -3.88 -4.60
C ALA A 240 23.56 -2.45 -4.36
N LEU A 241 22.74 -1.43 -4.62
CA LEU A 241 23.11 -0.05 -4.31
C LEU A 241 23.24 0.17 -2.79
N ALA A 242 22.33 -0.39 -1.98
CA ALA A 242 22.43 -0.32 -0.52
C ALA A 242 23.70 -1.00 0.02
N ALA A 243 24.15 -2.08 -0.64
CA ALA A 243 25.41 -2.76 -0.32
C ALA A 243 26.66 -2.04 -0.86
N GLY A 244 26.53 -0.94 -1.60
CA GLY A 244 27.65 -0.24 -2.23
C GLY A 244 28.17 -0.89 -3.53
N GLU A 245 27.51 -1.94 -4.02
CA GLU A 245 27.90 -2.69 -5.22
C GLU A 245 27.38 -1.99 -6.49
N LEU A 246 27.95 -0.82 -6.80
CA LEU A 246 27.45 0.09 -7.84
C LEU A 246 27.38 -0.55 -9.24
N SER A 247 28.33 -1.41 -9.59
CA SER A 247 28.36 -2.09 -10.89
C SER A 247 27.20 -3.07 -11.04
N GLU A 248 26.91 -3.84 -9.99
CA GLU A 248 25.79 -4.78 -9.97
C GLU A 248 24.46 -4.03 -9.94
N ALA A 249 24.37 -2.97 -9.12
CA ALA A 249 23.19 -2.11 -9.06
C ALA A 249 22.83 -1.55 -10.44
N ARG A 250 23.83 -1.04 -11.17
CA ARG A 250 23.66 -0.55 -12.54
C ARG A 250 23.20 -1.65 -13.47
N MET A 251 23.84 -2.82 -13.44
CA MET A 251 23.49 -3.94 -14.31
C MET A 251 22.01 -4.33 -14.15
N GLN A 252 21.56 -4.49 -12.92
CA GLN A 252 20.18 -4.89 -12.62
C GLN A 252 19.17 -3.80 -13.00
N LEU A 253 19.44 -2.53 -12.69
CA LEU A 253 18.53 -1.42 -13.00
C LEU A 253 18.47 -1.10 -14.49
N GLU A 254 19.57 -1.21 -15.22
CA GLU A 254 19.56 -1.10 -16.68
C GLU A 254 18.77 -2.27 -17.28
N ALA A 255 18.99 -3.51 -16.82
CA ALA A 255 18.21 -4.66 -17.28
C ALA A 255 16.72 -4.57 -16.94
N ALA A 256 16.36 -3.94 -15.82
CA ALA A 256 14.97 -3.61 -15.47
C ALA A 256 14.40 -2.57 -16.43
N ALA A 257 15.11 -1.46 -16.65
CA ALA A 257 14.66 -0.37 -17.53
C ALA A 257 14.45 -0.84 -18.99
N HIS A 258 15.33 -1.70 -19.51
CA HIS A 258 15.19 -2.27 -20.85
C HIS A 258 14.04 -3.28 -20.97
N ALA A 259 13.59 -3.84 -19.85
CA ALA A 259 12.51 -4.81 -19.83
C ALA A 259 11.12 -4.16 -19.80
N LEU A 260 11.03 -2.84 -19.54
CA LEU A 260 9.76 -2.10 -19.51
C LEU A 260 9.15 -1.99 -20.91
N ARG A 261 7.90 -2.43 -21.06
CA ARG A 261 7.14 -2.49 -22.33
C ARG A 261 5.84 -1.68 -22.29
N GLY A 262 5.45 -1.18 -21.12
CA GLY A 262 4.25 -0.37 -20.90
C GLY A 262 3.03 -1.16 -20.44
N ASP A 263 3.16 -2.47 -20.24
CA ASP A 263 2.15 -3.35 -19.61
C ASP A 263 2.46 -3.66 -18.14
N GLU A 264 3.57 -3.15 -17.62
CA GLU A 264 3.96 -3.30 -16.21
C GLU A 264 3.11 -2.46 -15.25
N PRO A 265 3.15 -2.75 -13.93
CA PRO A 265 2.69 -1.86 -12.87
C PRO A 265 3.04 -0.39 -13.15
N ARG A 266 2.04 0.48 -13.03
CA ARG A 266 2.13 1.91 -13.38
C ARG A 266 3.28 2.59 -12.65
N SER A 267 3.50 2.23 -11.39
CA SER A 267 4.54 2.83 -10.55
C SER A 267 5.97 2.44 -10.96
N LEU A 268 6.17 1.29 -11.60
CA LEU A 268 7.48 0.66 -11.78
C LEU A 268 8.48 1.50 -12.60
N PRO A 269 8.11 2.13 -13.74
CA PRO A 269 9.06 2.94 -14.52
C PRO A 269 9.67 4.08 -13.71
N GLY A 270 8.88 4.76 -12.87
CA GLY A 270 9.37 5.83 -12.00
C GLY A 270 10.38 5.32 -10.98
N LEU A 271 10.08 4.19 -10.33
CA LEU A 271 10.95 3.56 -9.33
C LEU A 271 12.28 3.07 -9.93
N VAL A 272 12.24 2.44 -11.11
CA VAL A 272 13.45 1.98 -11.82
C VAL A 272 14.33 3.17 -12.19
N LEU A 273 13.76 4.18 -12.84
CA LEU A 273 14.52 5.32 -13.34
C LEU A 273 15.12 6.13 -12.20
N VAL A 274 14.38 6.37 -11.11
CA VAL A 274 14.91 7.18 -10.02
C VAL A 274 16.10 6.49 -9.34
N ARG A 275 16.03 5.16 -9.14
CA ARG A 275 17.15 4.41 -8.58
C ARG A 275 18.35 4.34 -9.52
N LEU A 276 18.11 4.23 -10.84
CA LEU A 276 19.17 4.31 -11.84
C LEU A 276 19.86 5.68 -11.85
N GLY A 277 19.12 6.76 -11.59
CA GLY A 277 19.67 8.09 -11.37
C GLY A 277 20.65 8.14 -10.20
N GLN A 278 20.25 7.56 -9.06
CA GLN A 278 21.09 7.49 -7.86
C GLN A 278 22.37 6.68 -8.07
N VAL A 279 22.29 5.54 -8.76
CA VAL A 279 23.50 4.75 -9.13
C VAL A 279 24.44 5.56 -10.01
N ARG A 280 23.91 6.30 -11.00
CA ARG A 280 24.73 7.14 -11.90
C ARG A 280 25.44 8.26 -11.14
N ASP A 281 24.74 8.94 -10.22
CA ASP A 281 25.36 9.94 -9.35
C ASP A 281 26.48 9.32 -8.51
N ALA A 282 26.22 8.17 -7.86
CA ALA A 282 27.22 7.48 -7.05
C ALA A 282 28.46 7.02 -7.86
N GLN A 283 28.30 6.78 -9.16
CA GLN A 283 29.39 6.45 -10.08
C GLN A 283 30.10 7.69 -10.67
N GLY A 284 29.65 8.90 -10.36
CA GLY A 284 30.19 10.15 -10.92
C GLY A 284 29.64 10.53 -12.30
N ASP A 285 28.66 9.79 -12.83
CA ASP A 285 28.00 10.03 -14.12
C ASP A 285 26.90 11.12 -14.00
N ARG A 286 27.23 12.29 -13.45
CA ARG A 286 26.27 13.34 -13.07
C ARG A 286 25.36 13.79 -14.21
N ASP A 287 25.90 14.00 -15.41
CA ASP A 287 25.11 14.43 -16.56
C ASP A 287 24.05 13.40 -16.96
N LEU A 288 24.37 12.11 -16.84
CA LEU A 288 23.42 11.03 -17.09
C LEU A 288 22.39 10.96 -15.97
N ALA A 289 22.79 11.09 -14.71
CA ALA A 289 21.88 11.10 -13.56
C ALA A 289 20.83 12.22 -13.67
N LEU A 290 21.26 13.45 -13.97
CA LEU A 290 20.36 14.60 -14.19
C LEU A 290 19.34 14.35 -15.30
N ARG A 291 19.75 13.71 -16.41
CA ARG A 291 18.82 13.32 -17.47
C ARG A 291 17.82 12.28 -16.97
N THR A 292 18.25 11.30 -16.18
CA THR A 292 17.36 10.29 -15.61
C THR A 292 16.33 10.91 -14.67
N TYR A 293 16.73 11.80 -13.76
CA TYR A 293 15.79 12.45 -12.84
C TYR A 293 14.76 13.31 -13.57
N ARG A 294 15.18 14.06 -14.60
CA ARG A 294 14.24 14.80 -15.46
C ARG A 294 13.26 13.88 -16.17
N ALA A 295 13.69 12.69 -16.58
CA ALA A 295 12.80 11.69 -17.19
C ALA A 295 11.74 11.20 -16.20
N VAL A 296 12.09 10.99 -14.92
CA VAL A 296 11.12 10.64 -13.86
C VAL A 296 10.06 11.73 -13.71
N LEU A 297 10.46 13.00 -13.65
CA LEU A 297 9.52 14.13 -13.52
C LEU A 297 8.62 14.33 -14.75
N ALA A 298 8.97 13.75 -15.89
CA ALA A 298 8.14 13.77 -17.09
C ALA A 298 7.07 12.66 -17.09
N LEU A 299 7.16 11.68 -16.20
CA LEU A 299 6.16 10.62 -16.06
C LEU A 299 4.96 11.17 -15.28
N THR A 300 3.79 11.25 -15.94
CA THR A 300 2.53 11.70 -15.31
C THR A 300 2.00 10.73 -14.25
N TYR A 301 2.66 9.59 -14.10
CA TYR A 301 2.22 8.47 -13.28
C TYR A 301 3.32 7.92 -12.37
N ALA A 302 4.48 8.59 -12.28
CA ALA A 302 5.50 8.19 -11.31
C ALA A 302 4.95 8.32 -9.87
N PRO A 303 5.30 7.37 -8.98
CA PRO A 303 4.89 7.43 -7.58
C PRO A 303 5.56 8.60 -6.86
N GLU A 304 4.97 9.11 -5.78
CA GLU A 304 5.45 10.35 -5.15
C GLU A 304 6.88 10.19 -4.63
N VAL A 305 7.22 9.03 -4.06
CA VAL A 305 8.60 8.73 -3.61
C VAL A 305 9.64 8.88 -4.74
N ALA A 306 9.27 8.51 -5.97
CA ALA A 306 10.16 8.67 -7.12
C ALA A 306 10.24 10.14 -7.56
N LEU A 307 9.13 10.88 -7.51
CA LEU A 307 9.11 12.31 -7.82
C LEU A 307 9.94 13.11 -6.81
N GLU A 308 9.78 12.86 -5.51
CA GLU A 308 10.55 13.50 -4.44
C GLU A 308 12.04 13.17 -4.55
N THR A 309 12.37 11.89 -4.76
CA THR A 309 13.77 11.47 -4.93
C THR A 309 14.40 12.09 -6.17
N ALA A 310 13.66 12.20 -7.29
CA ALA A 310 14.15 12.86 -8.49
C ALA A 310 14.35 14.37 -8.30
N ARG A 311 13.43 15.06 -7.61
CA ARG A 311 13.58 16.49 -7.25
C ARG A 311 14.84 16.69 -6.40
N SER A 312 14.98 15.89 -5.34
CA SER A 312 16.16 15.92 -4.47
C SER A 312 17.46 15.66 -5.25
N GLY A 313 17.47 14.67 -6.14
CA GLY A 313 18.62 14.33 -6.98
C GLY A 313 19.01 15.41 -8.00
N LEU A 314 18.06 16.24 -8.46
CA LEU A 314 18.38 17.41 -9.30
C LEU A 314 19.12 18.49 -8.51
N ASP A 315 18.73 18.70 -7.26
CA ASP A 315 19.31 19.74 -6.40
C ASP A 315 20.66 19.30 -5.83
N THR A 316 20.73 18.08 -5.30
CA THR A 316 21.93 17.53 -4.64
C THR A 316 22.29 16.17 -5.25
N PRO A 317 23.54 15.95 -5.69
CA PRO A 317 23.98 14.63 -6.15
C PRO A 317 23.80 13.57 -5.07
N PHE A 318 23.29 12.41 -5.46
CA PHE A 318 23.25 11.27 -4.55
C PHE A 318 24.66 10.75 -4.24
N GLY A 319 24.95 10.49 -2.97
CA GLY A 319 26.14 9.80 -2.52
C GLY A 319 25.74 8.65 -1.59
N LEU A 320 26.55 7.58 -1.58
CA LEU A 320 26.52 6.62 -0.48
C LEU A 320 27.03 7.38 0.75
N GLY A 321 26.23 7.47 1.81
CA GLY A 321 26.68 8.09 3.06
C GLY A 321 27.99 7.45 3.54
N GLU A 322 28.84 8.24 4.21
CA GLU A 322 30.01 7.71 4.94
C GLU A 322 29.60 6.68 6.01
#